data_AF-A0A838YJ40-F1
#
_entry.id   AF-A0A838YJ40-F1
#
_cell.length_a   1.000
_cell.length_b   1.000
_cell.length_c   1.000
_cell.angle_alpha   90.00
_cell.angle_beta   90.00
_cell.angle_gamma   90.00
#
_symmetry.space_group_name_H-M   'P 1'
#
loop_
_entity.id
_entity.type
_entity.pdbx_description
1 polymer ?
#
loop_
_entity_poly.entity_id
_entity_poly.type
_entity_poly.pdbx_seq_one_letter_code
_entity_poly.pdbx_strand_id
1 'polypeptide(L)'
;MMKRLMSAMLVLCVLAACSNLGRPTRESSAATAGKSLARACHDAEAVLSGVRRGRELTWPGKDSCAGERLRYVAVQLLNTESRPDMARLQQQLDLAAGQLRQEPSDGLTGLAALLASQLSERRRHDETAARISAQWLEQQRRADELAAKLDALRLIEQSMADKAQKKKIQP
;
A
#
# COMPACT_ATOMS: atom_id res chain seq x y z
N MET A 1 -21.21 -43.04 -5.56
CA MET A 1 -21.39 -41.69 -5.00
C MET A 1 -20.89 -41.50 -3.57
N MET A 2 -20.83 -42.53 -2.72
CA MET A 2 -20.44 -42.40 -1.29
C MET A 2 -18.98 -41.98 -1.03
N LYS A 3 -18.04 -42.30 -1.94
CA LYS A 3 -16.60 -41.95 -1.76
C LYS A 3 -16.32 -40.44 -1.81
N ARG A 4 -17.13 -39.67 -2.55
CA ARG A 4 -16.99 -38.21 -2.65
C ARG A 4 -17.51 -37.49 -1.40
N LEU A 5 -18.56 -38.03 -0.76
CA LEU A 5 -19.09 -37.52 0.51
C LEU A 5 -18.13 -37.79 1.68
N MET A 6 -17.47 -38.94 1.71
CA MET A 6 -16.44 -39.27 2.71
C MET A 6 -15.21 -38.35 2.60
N SER A 7 -14.77 -38.02 1.38
CA SER A 7 -13.67 -37.08 1.17
C SER A 7 -14.03 -35.64 1.57
N ALA A 8 -15.28 -35.21 1.35
CA ALA A 8 -15.73 -33.89 1.77
C ALA A 8 -15.83 -33.77 3.31
N MET A 9 -16.31 -34.82 3.99
CA MET A 9 -16.35 -34.87 5.46
C MET A 9 -14.94 -34.86 6.08
N LEU A 10 -13.97 -35.56 5.49
CA LEU A 10 -12.58 -35.53 5.95
C LEU A 10 -11.94 -34.15 5.82
N VAL A 11 -12.23 -33.41 4.74
CA VAL A 11 -11.73 -32.03 4.55
C VAL A 11 -12.38 -31.05 5.54
N LEU A 12 -13.67 -31.22 5.85
CA LEU A 12 -14.36 -30.42 6.86
C LEU A 12 -13.89 -30.72 8.30
N CYS A 13 -13.53 -31.97 8.61
CA CYS A 13 -12.97 -32.33 9.92
C CYS A 13 -11.54 -31.77 10.14
N VAL A 14 -10.72 -31.67 9.09
CA VAL A 14 -9.39 -31.05 9.19
C VAL A 14 -9.49 -29.53 9.40
N LEU A 15 -10.47 -28.87 8.79
CA LEU A 15 -10.71 -27.43 9.00
C LEU A 15 -11.27 -27.10 10.39
N ALA A 16 -12.04 -28.01 11.01
CA ALA A 16 -12.56 -27.85 12.37
C ALA A 16 -11.51 -28.17 13.46
N ALA A 17 -10.52 -29.02 13.16
CA ALA A 17 -9.44 -29.37 14.10
C ALA A 17 -8.42 -28.25 14.30
N CYS A 18 -8.32 -27.29 13.36
CA CYS A 18 -7.42 -26.14 13.49
C CYS A 18 -7.99 -24.99 14.34
N SER A 19 -9.24 -25.08 14.81
CA SER A 19 -9.87 -24.00 15.60
C SER A 19 -9.68 -24.13 17.12
N ASN A 20 -9.14 -25.25 17.62
CA ASN A 20 -9.20 -25.60 19.05
C ASN A 20 -7.86 -25.97 19.72
N LEU A 21 -6.71 -25.71 19.10
CA LEU A 21 -5.41 -25.88 19.77
C LEU A 21 -4.82 -24.52 20.17
N GLY A 22 -5.02 -24.14 21.43
CA GLY A 22 -4.26 -23.05 22.05
C GLY A 22 -5.04 -22.17 23.03
N ARG A 23 -5.67 -22.75 24.06
CA ARG A 23 -6.07 -21.99 25.26
C ARG A 23 -5.21 -22.45 26.44
N PRO A 24 -4.12 -21.77 26.79
CA PRO A 24 -3.51 -21.95 28.09
C PRO A 24 -4.41 -21.32 29.15
N THR A 25 -4.61 -22.10 30.19
CA THR A 25 -5.32 -21.81 31.43
C THR A 25 -4.78 -20.56 32.11
N ARG A 26 -5.73 -19.79 32.62
CA ARG A 26 -5.57 -18.58 33.44
C ARG A 26 -4.96 -18.98 34.78
N GLU A 27 -3.67 -18.74 34.98
CA GLU A 27 -3.08 -18.62 36.31
C GLU A 27 -3.06 -17.14 36.69
N SER A 28 -3.98 -16.79 37.58
CA SER A 28 -3.96 -15.52 38.29
C SER A 28 -2.89 -15.56 39.37
N SER A 29 -1.70 -15.04 39.06
CA SER A 29 -0.76 -14.55 40.06
C SER A 29 -0.97 -13.04 40.21
N ALA A 30 -1.78 -12.68 41.21
CA ALA A 30 -1.88 -11.33 41.71
C ALA A 30 -0.54 -10.97 42.39
N ALA A 31 0.31 -10.22 41.69
CA ALA A 31 1.40 -9.48 42.30
C ALA A 31 0.92 -8.05 42.59
N THR A 32 0.89 -7.73 43.87
CA THR A 32 0.53 -6.42 44.43
C THR A 32 1.56 -5.34 44.11
N ALA A 33 1.03 -4.16 43.80
CA ALA A 33 1.57 -2.83 44.08
C ALA A 33 2.83 -2.36 43.31
N GLY A 34 2.57 -1.56 42.27
CA GLY A 34 3.49 -0.56 41.73
C GLY A 34 2.71 0.42 40.87
N LYS A 35 2.56 1.66 41.32
CA LYS A 35 1.81 2.72 40.63
C LYS A 35 2.52 3.12 39.33
N SER A 36 2.11 2.54 38.21
CA SER A 36 2.04 3.21 36.92
C SER A 36 0.97 2.50 36.09
N LEU A 37 0.01 3.26 35.56
CA LEU A 37 -0.85 2.79 34.47
C LEU A 37 0.04 2.63 33.23
N ALA A 38 0.89 1.59 33.22
CA ALA A 38 1.62 1.18 32.03
C ALA A 38 0.57 0.66 31.06
N ARG A 39 0.14 1.51 30.13
CA ARG A 39 -0.61 1.05 28.95
C ARG A 39 0.21 -0.07 28.32
N ALA A 40 -0.35 -1.27 28.30
CA ALA A 40 0.29 -2.42 27.66
C ALA A 40 0.44 -2.11 26.17
N CYS A 41 1.66 -1.81 25.75
CA CYS A 41 1.95 -1.62 24.34
C CYS A 41 1.93 -2.93 23.59
N HIS A 42 1.40 -2.90 22.38
CA HIS A 42 1.37 -4.06 21.50
C HIS A 42 2.79 -4.54 21.21
N ASP A 43 3.01 -5.84 21.42
CA ASP A 43 4.18 -6.55 20.93
C ASP A 43 4.11 -6.73 19.40
N ALA A 44 5.20 -7.22 18.81
CA ALA A 44 5.27 -7.41 17.37
C ALA A 44 4.17 -8.34 16.82
N GLU A 45 3.81 -9.38 17.55
CA GLU A 45 2.76 -10.33 17.16
C GLU A 45 1.35 -9.72 17.22
N ALA A 46 1.04 -8.94 18.25
CA ALA A 46 -0.22 -8.19 18.35
C ALA A 46 -0.33 -7.13 17.25
N VAL A 47 0.78 -6.49 16.88
CA VAL A 47 0.84 -5.58 15.74
C VAL A 47 0.50 -6.32 14.45
N LEU A 48 1.25 -7.39 14.12
CA LEU A 48 1.10 -8.13 12.86
C LEU A 48 -0.28 -8.81 12.72
N SER A 49 -0.78 -9.42 13.80
CA SER A 49 -2.14 -9.99 13.83
C SER A 49 -3.23 -8.94 13.65
N GLY A 50 -2.97 -7.71 14.12
CA GLY A 50 -3.82 -6.54 13.94
C GLY A 50 -3.84 -6.01 12.52
N VAL A 51 -2.70 -6.02 11.84
CA VAL A 51 -2.52 -5.57 10.46
C VAL A 51 -3.36 -6.43 9.49
N ARG A 52 -3.35 -7.76 9.66
CA ARG A 52 -4.11 -8.69 8.79
C ARG A 52 -5.62 -8.50 8.82
N ARG A 53 -6.17 -7.88 9.87
CA ARG A 53 -7.62 -7.67 10.00
C ARG A 53 -8.11 -6.45 9.23
N GLY A 54 -7.21 -5.69 8.57
CA GLY A 54 -7.58 -4.62 7.65
C GLY A 54 -8.44 -3.50 8.26
N ARG A 55 -8.43 -3.37 9.60
CA ARG A 55 -9.28 -2.38 10.27
C ARG A 55 -8.71 -0.99 10.03
N GLU A 56 -9.54 -0.05 9.60
CA GLU A 56 -9.19 1.36 9.56
C GLU A 56 -8.66 1.81 10.94
N LEU A 57 -7.47 2.39 10.92
CA LEU A 57 -6.81 2.87 12.13
C LEU A 57 -6.90 4.38 12.15
N THR A 58 -7.33 4.90 13.30
CA THR A 58 -7.23 6.31 13.61
C THR A 58 -5.76 6.72 13.69
N TRP A 59 -5.48 7.96 13.31
CA TRP A 59 -4.14 8.53 13.38
C TRP A 59 -3.54 8.38 14.80
N PRO A 60 -2.30 7.89 14.95
CA PRO A 60 -1.68 7.73 16.26
C PRO A 60 -1.43 9.10 16.91
N GLY A 61 -1.91 9.25 18.14
CA GLY A 61 -1.75 10.47 18.94
C GLY A 61 -0.31 10.64 19.44
N LYS A 62 -0.07 11.69 20.24
CA LYS A 62 1.24 11.97 20.83
C LYS A 62 1.64 10.90 21.86
N ASP A 63 0.65 10.34 22.56
CA ASP A 63 0.83 9.33 23.61
C ASP A 63 0.74 7.88 23.08
N SER A 64 0.61 7.70 21.77
CA SER A 64 0.64 6.37 21.15
C SER A 64 2.05 5.79 21.23
N CYS A 65 2.11 4.48 21.42
CA CYS A 65 3.38 3.78 21.49
C CYS A 65 3.83 3.16 20.18
N ALA A 66 5.08 2.69 20.17
CA ALA A 66 5.77 2.25 18.98
C ALA A 66 4.97 1.19 18.22
N GLY A 67 4.43 0.19 18.92
CA GLY A 67 3.60 -0.85 18.31
C GLY A 67 2.37 -0.29 17.57
N GLU A 68 1.62 0.63 18.17
CA GLU A 68 0.47 1.27 17.52
C GLU A 68 0.86 2.08 16.29
N ARG A 69 1.97 2.84 16.39
CA ARG A 69 2.50 3.64 15.28
C ARG A 69 2.94 2.74 14.12
N LEU A 70 3.68 1.68 14.41
CA LEU A 70 4.14 0.70 13.42
C LEU A 70 2.95 -0.04 12.79
N ARG A 71 1.93 -0.38 13.59
CA ARG A 71 0.69 -0.97 13.08
C ARG A 71 -0.04 -0.03 12.11
N TYR A 72 -0.17 1.24 12.48
CA TYR A 72 -0.77 2.26 11.61
C TYR A 72 -0.01 2.37 10.28
N VAL A 73 1.33 2.48 10.34
CA VAL A 73 2.16 2.54 9.13
C VAL A 73 1.98 1.27 8.28
N ALA A 74 2.02 0.08 8.88
CA ALA A 74 1.85 -1.18 8.17
C ALA A 74 0.48 -1.30 7.47
N VAL A 75 -0.62 -0.93 8.13
CA VAL A 75 -1.96 -0.95 7.52
C VAL A 75 -2.05 0.02 6.35
N GLN A 76 -1.56 1.25 6.51
CA GLN A 76 -1.59 2.26 5.44
C GLN A 76 -0.72 1.86 4.24
N LEU A 77 0.37 1.13 4.47
CA LEU A 77 1.20 0.58 3.41
C LEU A 77 0.61 -0.66 2.73
N LEU A 78 -0.38 -1.34 3.34
CA LEU A 78 -1.07 -2.47 2.73
C LEU A 78 -2.33 -2.05 1.98
N ASN A 79 -2.96 -0.95 2.38
CA ASN A 79 -4.11 -0.39 1.69
C ASN A 79 -3.68 0.17 0.33
N THR A 80 -3.91 -0.60 -0.73
CA THR A 80 -3.55 -0.23 -2.12
C THR A 80 -4.50 0.80 -2.73
N GLU A 81 -5.72 0.93 -2.21
CA GLU A 81 -6.73 1.82 -2.78
C GLU A 81 -6.56 3.27 -2.37
N SER A 82 -6.04 3.53 -1.15
CA SER A 82 -5.74 4.87 -0.68
C SER A 82 -4.26 5.18 -0.93
N ARG A 83 -3.94 6.27 -1.61
CA ARG A 83 -2.55 6.76 -1.69
C ARG A 83 -2.19 7.36 -0.32
N PRO A 84 -1.38 6.70 0.52
CA PRO A 84 -1.09 7.23 1.83
C PRO A 84 -0.14 8.42 1.72
N ASP A 85 -0.29 9.38 2.63
CA ASP A 85 0.67 10.48 2.76
C ASP A 85 2.01 9.93 3.28
N MET A 86 2.97 9.79 2.37
CA MET A 86 4.28 9.19 2.64
C MET A 86 5.12 10.01 3.63
N ALA A 87 4.88 11.33 3.75
CA ALA A 87 5.55 12.17 4.73
C ALA A 87 5.00 11.89 6.13
N ARG A 88 3.67 11.77 6.25
CA ARG A 88 3.01 11.39 7.50
C ARG A 88 3.40 10.00 7.99
N LEU A 89 3.50 9.02 7.09
CA LEU A 89 3.94 7.68 7.47
C LEU A 89 5.39 7.68 7.98
N GLN A 90 6.27 8.44 7.33
CA GLN A 90 7.65 8.60 7.78
C GLN A 90 7.73 9.21 9.18
N GLN A 91 6.95 10.26 9.43
CA GLN A 91 6.92 10.89 10.75
C GLN A 91 6.52 9.88 11.86
N GLN A 92 5.51 9.04 11.62
CA GLN A 92 5.09 8.02 12.59
C GLN A 92 6.17 6.96 12.80
N LEU A 93 6.89 6.60 11.74
CA LEU A 93 7.99 5.65 11.80
C LEU A 93 9.19 6.22 12.58
N ASP A 94 9.54 7.48 12.37
CA ASP A 94 10.63 8.17 13.07
C ASP A 94 10.32 8.29 14.57
N LEU A 95 9.06 8.60 14.92
CA LEU A 95 8.60 8.63 16.30
C LEU A 95 8.67 7.24 16.96
N ALA A 96 8.25 6.19 16.24
CA ALA A 96 8.37 4.82 16.73
C ALA A 96 9.83 4.39 16.91
N ALA A 97 10.71 4.74 15.96
CA ALA A 97 12.14 4.48 16.05
C ALA A 97 12.79 5.21 17.24
N GLY A 98 12.38 6.46 17.51
CA GLY A 98 12.81 7.21 18.69
C GLY A 98 12.40 6.53 20.00
N GLN A 99 11.19 5.99 20.07
CA GLN A 99 10.70 5.23 21.22
C GLN A 99 11.46 3.90 21.40
N LEU A 100 11.71 3.17 20.31
CA LEU A 100 12.44 1.90 20.33
C LEU A 100 13.93 2.04 20.68
N ARG A 101 14.53 3.22 20.48
CA ARG A 101 15.89 3.51 20.98
C ARG A 101 15.95 3.63 22.49
N GLN A 102 14.87 4.05 23.13
CA GLN A 102 14.79 4.20 24.58
C GLN A 102 14.43 2.86 25.23
N GLU A 103 13.42 2.18 24.68
CA GLU A 103 12.92 0.90 25.15
C GLU A 103 13.00 -0.13 24.01
N PRO A 104 14.14 -0.84 23.87
CA PRO A 104 14.35 -1.75 22.77
C PRO A 104 13.46 -2.98 22.87
N SER A 105 12.85 -3.33 21.74
CA SER A 105 12.11 -4.57 21.54
C SER A 105 12.56 -5.17 20.22
N ASP A 106 13.21 -6.33 20.25
CA ASP A 106 13.85 -6.93 19.07
C ASP A 106 12.87 -7.12 17.90
N GLY A 107 11.67 -7.63 18.19
CA GLY A 107 10.62 -7.83 17.17
C GLY A 107 10.10 -6.53 16.55
N LEU A 108 9.86 -5.50 17.37
CA LEU A 108 9.39 -4.21 16.88
C LEU A 108 10.48 -3.43 16.15
N THR A 109 11.75 -3.62 16.53
CA THR A 109 12.91 -3.01 15.87
C THR A 109 13.11 -3.59 14.48
N GLY A 110 13.02 -4.91 14.34
CA GLY A 110 13.02 -5.57 13.02
C GLY A 110 11.84 -5.11 12.15
N LEU A 111 10.65 -5.01 12.73
CA LEU A 111 9.47 -4.51 12.01
C LEU A 111 9.65 -3.06 11.55
N ALA A 112 10.19 -2.18 12.39
CA ALA A 112 10.45 -0.79 12.02
C ALA A 112 11.44 -0.68 10.85
N ALA A 113 12.51 -1.48 10.86
CA ALA A 113 13.47 -1.53 9.77
C ALA A 113 12.85 -2.02 8.45
N LEU A 114 12.00 -3.05 8.51
CA LEU A 114 11.26 -3.55 7.34
C LEU A 114 10.27 -2.52 6.79
N LEU A 115 9.53 -1.82 7.66
CA LEU A 115 8.62 -0.77 7.22
C LEU A 115 9.38 0.43 6.62
N ALA A 116 10.57 0.76 7.14
CA ALA A 116 11.43 1.79 6.56
C ALA A 116 11.89 1.44 5.14
N SER A 117 12.36 0.20 4.93
CA SER A 117 12.80 -0.26 3.61
C SER A 117 11.62 -0.27 2.63
N GLN A 118 10.47 -0.79 3.05
CA GLN A 118 9.24 -0.80 2.25
C GLN A 118 8.84 0.62 1.81
N LEU A 119 8.87 1.58 2.73
CA LEU A 119 8.51 2.97 2.47
C LEU A 119 9.47 3.62 1.48
N SER A 120 10.77 3.33 1.60
CA SER A 120 11.80 3.80 0.65
C SER A 120 11.60 3.24 -0.76
N GLU A 121 11.26 1.95 -0.88
CA GLU A 121 10.99 1.33 -2.18
C GLU A 121 9.73 1.91 -2.83
N ARG A 122 8.66 2.13 -2.05
CA ARG A 122 7.48 2.84 -2.55
C ARG A 122 7.80 4.23 -3.11
N ARG A 123 8.66 5.00 -2.44
CA ARG A 123 9.09 6.32 -2.95
C ARG A 123 9.80 6.19 -4.30
N ARG A 124 10.69 5.20 -4.43
CA ARG A 124 11.39 4.92 -5.70
C ARG A 124 10.41 4.52 -6.81
N HIS A 125 9.40 3.71 -6.48
CA HIS A 125 8.35 3.36 -7.44
C HIS A 125 7.50 4.55 -7.85
N ASP A 126 7.11 5.41 -6.91
CA ASP A 126 6.35 6.63 -7.20
C ASP A 126 7.16 7.60 -8.08
N GLU A 127 8.45 7.76 -7.81
CA GLU A 127 9.35 8.59 -8.63
C GLU A 127 9.52 8.05 -10.05
N THR A 128 9.68 6.73 -10.20
CA THR A 128 9.79 6.12 -11.53
C THR A 128 8.47 6.20 -12.30
N ALA A 129 7.33 5.99 -11.65
CA ALA A 129 6.01 6.17 -12.23
C ALA A 129 5.79 7.63 -12.70
N ALA A 130 6.18 8.62 -11.88
CA ALA A 130 6.08 10.03 -12.26
C ALA A 130 6.92 10.37 -13.49
N ARG A 131 8.15 9.84 -13.58
CA ARG A 131 9.03 10.02 -14.75
C ARG A 131 8.44 9.42 -16.01
N ILE A 132 7.95 8.18 -15.94
CA ILE A 132 7.32 7.49 -17.08
C ILE A 132 6.06 8.23 -17.52
N SER A 133 5.24 8.70 -16.58
CA SER A 133 4.04 9.49 -16.88
C SER A 133 4.38 10.81 -17.59
N ALA A 134 5.44 11.51 -17.17
CA ALA A 134 5.88 12.73 -17.81
C ALA A 134 6.40 12.47 -19.24
N GLN A 135 7.16 11.40 -19.43
CA GLN A 135 7.62 10.99 -20.76
C GLN A 135 6.45 10.62 -21.67
N TRP A 136 5.45 9.90 -21.16
CA TRP A 136 4.26 9.53 -21.91
C TRP A 136 3.48 10.77 -22.38
N LEU A 137 3.27 11.75 -21.51
CA LEU A 137 2.59 13.01 -21.85
C LEU A 137 3.32 13.78 -22.95
N GLU A 138 4.65 13.83 -22.88
CA GLU A 138 5.46 14.46 -23.91
C GLU A 138 5.39 13.72 -25.25
N GLN A 139 5.39 12.38 -25.24
CA GLN A 139 5.21 11.59 -26.46
C GLN A 139 3.81 11.78 -27.07
N GLN A 140 2.78 11.85 -26.22
CA GLN A 140 1.42 12.13 -26.65
C GLN A 140 1.35 13.50 -27.34
N ARG A 141 1.95 14.54 -26.74
CA ARG A 141 2.01 15.89 -27.33
C ARG A 141 2.67 15.88 -28.71
N ARG A 142 3.78 15.15 -28.86
CA ARG A 142 4.46 15.01 -30.17
C ARG A 142 3.60 14.29 -31.19
N ALA A 143 2.89 13.25 -30.78
CA ALA A 143 1.96 12.54 -31.65
C ALA A 143 0.84 13.46 -32.13
N ASP A 144 0.27 14.27 -31.23
CA ASP A 144 -0.78 15.23 -31.56
C ASP A 144 -0.27 16.33 -32.50
N GLU A 145 0.95 16.84 -32.30
CA GLU A 145 1.60 17.80 -33.21
C GLU A 145 1.83 17.20 -34.61
N LEU A 146 2.26 15.94 -34.69
CA LEU A 146 2.44 15.25 -35.98
C LEU A 146 1.11 14.99 -36.68
N ALA A 147 0.06 14.61 -35.93
CA ALA A 147 -1.28 14.44 -36.46
C ALA A 147 -1.81 15.76 -37.05
N ALA A 148 -1.67 16.87 -36.33
CA ALA A 148 -2.06 18.19 -36.82
C ALA A 148 -1.31 18.60 -38.10
N LYS A 149 -0.02 18.28 -38.20
CA LYS A 149 0.77 18.52 -39.43
C LYS A 149 0.29 17.66 -40.60
N LEU A 150 -0.03 16.39 -40.37
CA LEU A 150 -0.58 15.51 -41.41
C LEU A 150 -1.93 16.03 -41.91
N ASP A 151 -2.79 16.49 -41.02
CA ASP A 151 -4.08 17.05 -41.41
C ASP A 151 -3.94 18.36 -42.18
N ALA A 152 -2.99 19.23 -41.80
CA ALA A 152 -2.67 20.42 -42.58
C ALA A 152 -2.16 20.07 -43.99
N LEU A 153 -1.30 19.04 -44.12
CA LEU A 153 -0.82 18.58 -45.43
C LEU A 153 -1.95 18.01 -46.30
N ARG A 154 -2.88 17.25 -45.70
CA ARG A 154 -4.08 16.76 -46.41
C ARG A 154 -4.96 17.90 -46.91
N LEU A 155 -5.17 18.94 -46.11
CA LEU A 155 -5.93 20.12 -46.54
C LEU A 155 -5.23 20.85 -47.69
N ILE A 156 -3.90 20.94 -47.65
CA ILE A 156 -3.11 21.51 -48.75
C ILE A 156 -3.29 20.66 -50.02
N GLU A 157 -3.15 19.33 -49.91
CA GLU A 157 -3.34 18.40 -51.03
C GLU A 157 -4.73 18.55 -51.66
N GLN A 158 -5.79 18.58 -50.85
CA GLN A 158 -7.16 18.81 -51.30
C GLN A 158 -7.28 20.15 -52.02
N SER A 159 -6.75 21.23 -51.44
CA SER A 159 -6.79 22.56 -52.07
C SER A 159 -6.05 22.62 -53.41
N MET A 160 -4.97 21.84 -53.55
CA MET A 160 -4.18 21.74 -54.79
C MET A 160 -4.93 20.93 -55.84
N ALA A 161 -5.54 19.81 -55.45
CA ALA A 161 -6.40 19.01 -56.31
C ALA A 161 -7.60 19.83 -56.83
N ASP A 162 -8.28 20.58 -55.96
CA ASP A 162 -9.40 21.45 -56.33
C ASP A 162 -9.00 22.56 -57.30
N LYS A 163 -7.83 23.19 -57.08
CA LYS A 163 -7.25 24.19 -58.00
C LYS A 163 -6.93 23.58 -59.36
N ALA A 164 -6.40 22.35 -59.39
CA ALA A 164 -6.08 21.66 -60.64
C ALA A 164 -7.36 21.28 -61.42
N GLN A 165 -8.42 20.86 -60.73
CA GLN A 165 -9.71 20.57 -61.35
C GLN A 165 -10.39 21.82 -61.92
N LYS A 166 -10.38 22.95 -61.19
CA LYS A 166 -10.95 24.22 -61.70
C LYS A 166 -10.27 24.73 -62.98
N LYS A 167 -8.95 24.54 -63.12
CA LYS A 167 -8.22 24.93 -64.35
C LYS A 167 -8.56 24.05 -65.57
N LYS A 168 -9.03 22.82 -65.39
CA LYS A 168 -9.46 21.94 -66.50
C LYS A 168 -10.87 22.22 -67.01
N ILE A 169 -11.67 22.99 -66.27
CA ILE A 169 -13.09 23.24 -66.57
C ILE A 169 -13.30 24.62 -67.25
N GLN A 170 -12.27 25.48 -67.32
CA GLN A 170 -12.31 26.71 -68.13
C GLN A 170 -11.75 26.43 -69.54
N PRO A 171 -12.60 26.41 -70.59
CA PRO A 171 -12.17 26.52 -71.99
C PRO A 171 -11.74 27.95 -72.35
#